data_AF-A0A067QXL1-F1
#
_entry.id   AF-A0A067QXL1-F1
#
_cell.length_a   1.000
_cell.length_b   1.000
_cell.length_c   1.000
_cell.angle_alpha   90.00
_cell.angle_beta   90.00
_cell.angle_gamma   90.00
#
_symmetry.space_group_name_H-M   'P 1'
#
loop_
_entity.id
_entity.type
_entity.pdbx_description
1 polymer ?
#
loop_
_entity_poly.entity_id
_entity_poly.type
_entity_poly.pdbx_seq_one_letter_code
_entity_poly.pdbx_strand_id
1 'polypeptide(L)'
;MQCSRCSHLMSISNEHIADMHLGYSVTVKQLNCSSCNNCVALGFNDTWCTPQDILADERERNGWFEVSTPRDRVVYYTLSQVIYREFEVPDGEQGEAIFDQPDPTDIIMVLWLKGQAIGFYTIKPKGSLVEETMEHYAMHTLDTAYVWSVKRRQGYGMGMLQNITSSYPGKDIGFSKPISFSMWKVLRKYLQHNADYRNKFWEIEGTGGEGNQKLIWYAIRLQDKEKESNT
;
A
#
# COMPACT_ATOMS: atom_id res chain seq x y z
N MET A 1 24.53 -13.81 8.80
CA MET A 1 23.77 -13.40 7.60
C MET A 1 24.48 -12.27 6.90
N GLN A 2 24.42 -12.22 5.57
CA GLN A 2 25.08 -11.18 4.77
C GLN A 2 24.07 -10.12 4.36
N CYS A 3 24.40 -8.85 4.55
CA CYS A 3 23.56 -7.75 4.10
C CYS A 3 23.56 -7.66 2.57
N SER A 4 22.39 -7.73 1.93
CA SER A 4 22.25 -7.62 0.47
C SER A 4 22.63 -6.24 -0.08
N ARG A 5 22.61 -5.19 0.76
CA ARG A 5 22.95 -3.81 0.34
C ARG A 5 24.45 -3.55 0.33
N CYS A 6 25.15 -3.87 1.43
CA CYS A 6 26.57 -3.51 1.61
C CYS A 6 27.51 -4.71 1.79
N SER A 7 27.02 -5.94 1.64
CA SER A 7 27.77 -7.19 1.81
C SER A 7 28.38 -7.42 3.20
N HIS A 8 28.05 -6.58 4.20
CA HIS A 8 28.52 -6.73 5.57
C HIS A 8 28.00 -8.03 6.19
N LEU A 9 28.89 -8.80 6.83
CA LEU A 9 28.55 -10.04 7.51
C LEU A 9 28.16 -9.76 8.95
N MET A 10 27.05 -10.34 9.38
CA MET A 10 26.52 -10.21 10.73
C MET A 10 26.29 -11.54 11.40
N SER A 11 26.62 -11.64 12.68
CA SER A 11 26.03 -12.62 13.59
C SER A 11 24.65 -12.14 14.03
N ILE A 12 23.76 -13.07 14.36
CA ILE A 12 22.53 -12.73 15.08
C ILE A 12 22.95 -12.38 16.51
N SER A 13 23.13 -11.09 16.80
CA SER A 13 23.39 -10.55 18.14
C SER A 13 22.25 -9.59 18.52
N ASN A 14 21.88 -9.57 19.79
CA ASN A 14 20.68 -8.86 20.27
C ASN A 14 20.75 -7.33 20.13
N GLU A 15 21.93 -6.75 19.87
CA GLU A 15 22.15 -5.29 19.84
C GLU A 15 21.48 -4.59 18.64
N HIS A 16 21.12 -5.33 17.59
CA HIS A 16 20.51 -4.78 16.36
C HIS A 16 19.14 -5.38 16.04
N ILE A 17 18.52 -6.00 17.05
CA ILE A 17 17.18 -6.58 16.93
C ILE A 17 16.17 -5.59 17.49
N ALA A 18 15.19 -5.22 16.67
CA ALA A 18 14.06 -4.40 17.08
C ALA A 18 12.78 -5.25 17.09
N ASP A 19 11.99 -5.15 18.15
CA ASP A 19 10.64 -5.72 18.21
C ASP A 19 9.65 -4.79 17.50
N MET A 20 8.87 -5.35 16.58
CA MET A 20 7.91 -4.65 15.74
C MET A 20 6.52 -5.21 16.01
N HIS A 21 5.65 -4.41 16.62
CA HIS A 21 4.28 -4.80 16.88
C HIS A 21 3.40 -4.50 15.66
N LEU A 22 2.74 -5.53 15.12
CA LEU A 22 1.87 -5.45 13.96
C LEU A 22 0.42 -5.64 14.42
N GLY A 23 -0.17 -4.57 14.96
CA GLY A 23 -1.47 -4.60 15.64
C GLY A 23 -1.41 -5.37 16.98
N TYR A 24 -2.55 -5.87 17.45
CA TYR A 24 -2.68 -6.37 18.83
C TYR A 24 -2.08 -7.76 19.12
N SER A 25 -1.63 -8.53 18.12
CA SER A 25 -1.29 -9.97 18.35
C SER A 25 -0.03 -10.49 17.66
N VAL A 26 0.66 -9.69 16.87
CA VAL A 26 1.83 -10.14 16.11
C VAL A 26 3.02 -9.28 16.45
N THR A 27 4.08 -9.90 16.99
CA THR A 27 5.39 -9.25 17.14
C THR A 27 6.35 -9.90 16.17
N VAL A 28 7.05 -9.08 15.39
CA VAL A 28 8.12 -9.50 14.48
C VAL A 28 9.43 -8.93 14.99
N LYS A 29 10.49 -9.73 14.97
CA LYS A 29 11.85 -9.26 15.26
C LYS A 29 12.51 -8.83 13.97
N GLN A 30 13.01 -7.61 13.89
CA GLN A 30 13.76 -7.14 12.73
C GLN A 30 15.25 -7.07 13.08
N LEU A 31 16.08 -7.78 12.32
CA LEU A 31 17.53 -7.66 12.40
C LEU A 31 18.03 -6.66 11.35
N ASN A 32 18.63 -5.57 11.81
CA ASN A 32 19.19 -4.53 10.94
C ASN A 32 20.69 -4.65 10.77
N CYS A 33 21.17 -4.27 9.59
CA CYS A 33 22.58 -4.22 9.27
C CYS A 33 23.31 -3.22 10.17
N SER A 34 24.31 -3.65 10.92
CA SER A 34 25.13 -2.76 11.78
C SER A 34 25.85 -1.65 11.00
N SER A 35 26.06 -1.83 9.69
CA SER A 35 26.77 -0.87 8.84
C SER A 35 25.84 0.12 8.10
N CYS A 36 24.68 -0.33 7.62
CA CYS A 36 23.80 0.52 6.79
C CYS A 36 22.35 0.59 7.29
N ASN A 37 22.06 -0.05 8.43
CA ASN A 37 20.76 -0.11 9.09
C ASN A 37 19.61 -0.76 8.29
N ASN A 38 19.86 -1.31 7.10
CA ASN A 38 18.85 -2.05 6.35
C ASN A 38 18.49 -3.37 7.03
N CYS A 39 17.21 -3.75 6.97
CA CYS A 39 16.72 -5.04 7.37
C CYS A 39 17.41 -6.15 6.58
N VAL A 40 18.06 -7.08 7.29
CA VAL A 40 18.67 -8.27 6.72
C VAL A 40 17.83 -9.53 6.94
N ALA A 41 17.02 -9.56 8.00
CA ALA A 41 16.10 -10.66 8.27
C ALA A 41 14.99 -10.26 9.23
N LEU A 42 13.91 -11.02 9.16
CA LEU A 42 12.74 -10.93 10.03
C LEU A 42 12.56 -12.26 10.77
N GLY A 43 12.37 -12.16 12.08
CA GLY A 43 12.09 -13.24 13.00
C GLY A 43 10.59 -13.36 13.26
N PHE A 44 10.00 -14.49 12.90
CA PHE A 44 8.58 -14.81 13.12
C PHE A 44 8.42 -16.30 13.45
N ASN A 45 7.63 -16.63 14.48
CA ASN A 45 7.45 -18.01 14.98
C ASN A 45 8.78 -18.76 15.21
N ASP A 46 9.72 -18.13 15.91
CA ASP A 46 11.06 -18.67 16.22
C ASP A 46 11.94 -19.00 14.99
N THR A 47 11.55 -18.56 13.79
CA THR A 47 12.31 -18.71 12.56
C THR A 47 12.78 -17.37 12.04
N TRP A 48 14.01 -17.31 11.54
CA TRP A 48 14.58 -16.13 10.88
C TRP A 48 14.60 -16.35 9.37
N CYS A 49 14.00 -15.42 8.64
CA CYS A 49 13.88 -15.46 7.19
C CYS A 49 14.36 -14.15 6.59
N THR A 50 14.92 -14.18 5.37
CA THR A 50 15.20 -12.94 4.65
C THR A 50 13.87 -12.26 4.25
N PRO A 51 13.84 -10.95 3.97
CA PRO A 51 12.66 -10.31 3.41
C PRO A 51 12.13 -11.04 2.16
N GLN A 52 13.01 -11.55 1.31
CA GLN A 52 12.63 -12.29 0.10
C GLN A 52 11.93 -13.62 0.43
N ASP A 53 12.43 -14.37 1.41
CA ASP A 53 11.79 -15.61 1.86
C ASP A 53 10.40 -15.34 2.47
N ILE A 54 10.26 -14.23 3.20
CA ILE A 54 8.98 -13.80 3.76
C ILE A 54 7.97 -13.43 2.67
N LEU A 55 8.41 -12.96 1.51
CA LEU A 55 7.55 -12.59 0.39
C LEU A 55 7.26 -13.75 -0.57
N ALA A 56 7.80 -14.95 -0.31
CA ALA A 56 7.51 -16.16 -1.06
C ALA A 56 6.44 -17.04 -0.37
N ASP A 57 5.60 -17.69 -1.17
CA ASP A 57 4.63 -18.71 -0.78
C ASP A 57 4.65 -19.86 -1.80
N GLU A 58 4.88 -21.08 -1.32
CA GLU A 58 4.96 -22.31 -2.13
C GLU A 58 3.63 -22.68 -2.81
N ARG A 59 2.50 -22.11 -2.38
CA ARG A 59 1.16 -22.39 -2.93
C ARG A 59 0.87 -21.66 -4.25
N GLU A 60 1.86 -21.00 -4.85
CA GLU A 60 1.75 -20.26 -6.12
C GLU A 60 0.57 -19.26 -6.18
N ARG A 61 0.25 -18.59 -5.06
CA ARG A 61 -0.84 -17.60 -5.02
C ARG A 61 -0.71 -16.57 -6.15
N ASN A 62 -1.84 -16.19 -6.75
CA ASN A 62 -1.85 -15.23 -7.85
C ASN A 62 -3.11 -14.36 -7.81
N GLY A 63 -2.95 -13.04 -7.77
CA GLY A 63 -4.04 -12.06 -7.64
C GLY A 63 -4.03 -11.32 -6.29
N TRP A 64 -5.14 -10.62 -6.01
CA TRP A 64 -5.33 -9.86 -4.77
C TRP A 64 -5.96 -10.74 -3.69
N PHE A 65 -5.34 -10.79 -2.51
CA PHE A 65 -5.81 -11.56 -1.36
C PHE A 65 -5.88 -10.68 -0.12
N GLU A 66 -6.95 -10.82 0.66
CA GLU A 66 -7.09 -10.14 1.93
C GLU A 66 -6.15 -10.75 2.99
N VAL A 67 -5.51 -9.88 3.77
CA VAL A 67 -4.68 -10.27 4.92
C VAL A 67 -5.60 -10.80 6.02
N SER A 68 -5.50 -12.10 6.31
CA SER A 68 -6.35 -12.75 7.30
C SER A 68 -5.57 -13.50 8.38
N THR A 69 -4.29 -13.81 8.14
CA THR A 69 -3.46 -14.55 9.08
C THR A 69 -2.32 -13.69 9.65
N PRO A 70 -1.75 -14.05 10.82
CA PRO A 70 -0.52 -13.44 11.31
C PRO A 70 0.60 -13.43 10.28
N ARG A 71 0.74 -14.53 9.51
CA ARG A 71 1.76 -14.62 8.45
C ARG A 71 1.53 -13.60 7.33
N ASP A 72 0.28 -13.40 6.91
CA ASP A 72 -0.06 -12.38 5.91
C ASP A 72 0.26 -10.97 6.43
N ARG A 73 0.08 -10.70 7.74
CA ARG A 73 0.49 -9.42 8.35
C ARG A 73 1.99 -9.21 8.27
N VAL A 74 2.80 -10.26 8.49
CA VAL A 74 4.26 -10.19 8.30
C VAL A 74 4.63 -9.95 6.82
N VAL A 75 3.92 -10.55 5.86
CA VAL A 75 4.09 -10.26 4.41
C VAL A 75 3.84 -8.78 4.14
N TYR A 76 2.71 -8.25 4.59
CA TYR A 76 2.34 -6.85 4.41
C TYR A 76 3.36 -5.90 5.05
N TYR A 77 3.77 -6.17 6.29
CA TYR A 77 4.79 -5.39 6.98
C TYR A 77 6.10 -5.37 6.19
N THR A 78 6.51 -6.52 5.68
CA THR A 78 7.73 -6.63 4.86
C THR A 78 7.62 -5.79 3.59
N LEU A 79 6.47 -5.79 2.90
CA LEU A 79 6.27 -4.93 1.74
C LEU A 79 6.29 -3.43 2.11
N SER A 80 5.53 -3.03 3.13
CA SER A 80 5.25 -1.63 3.45
C SER A 80 6.36 -0.93 4.24
N GLN A 81 6.99 -1.63 5.19
CA GLN A 81 7.95 -1.05 6.13
C GLN A 81 9.39 -1.42 5.81
N VAL A 82 9.63 -2.52 5.09
CA VAL A 82 10.98 -2.96 4.70
C VAL A 82 11.23 -2.65 3.22
N ILE A 83 10.55 -3.32 2.29
CA ILE A 83 10.82 -3.18 0.85
C ILE A 83 10.57 -1.75 0.39
N TYR A 84 9.39 -1.19 0.66
CA TYR A 84 9.06 0.15 0.20
C TYR A 84 9.97 1.22 0.80
N ARG A 85 10.25 1.17 2.12
CA ARG A 85 11.04 2.21 2.78
C ARG A 85 12.54 2.12 2.49
N GLU A 86 13.09 0.91 2.38
CA GLU A 86 14.54 0.73 2.32
C GLU A 86 15.06 0.46 0.90
N PHE A 87 14.20 -0.05 0.00
CA PHE A 87 14.59 -0.51 -1.34
C PHE A 87 13.82 0.18 -2.47
N GLU A 88 12.63 0.72 -2.22
CA GLU A 88 11.84 1.49 -3.19
C GLU A 88 11.43 2.85 -2.62
N VAL A 89 12.42 3.59 -2.12
CA VAL A 89 12.25 4.87 -1.41
C VAL A 89 11.27 5.79 -2.18
N PRO A 90 10.20 6.29 -1.53
CA PRO A 90 9.19 7.10 -2.19
C PRO A 90 9.75 8.40 -2.75
N ASP A 91 9.31 8.75 -3.95
CA ASP A 91 9.59 10.04 -4.58
C ASP A 91 8.47 11.06 -4.30
N GLY A 92 8.76 11.97 -3.37
CA GLY A 92 7.83 13.05 -3.00
C GLY A 92 7.48 14.00 -4.14
N GLU A 93 8.36 14.19 -5.13
CA GLU A 93 8.07 15.02 -6.31
C GLU A 93 7.03 14.35 -7.23
N GLN A 94 6.92 13.01 -7.14
CA GLN A 94 5.89 12.23 -7.85
C GLN A 94 4.61 12.05 -7.02
N GLY A 95 4.51 12.68 -5.85
CA GLY A 95 3.39 12.52 -4.92
C GLY A 95 3.36 11.14 -4.28
N GLU A 96 4.50 10.45 -4.18
CA GLU A 96 4.64 9.25 -3.36
C GLU A 96 4.95 9.66 -1.91
N ALA A 97 4.40 8.94 -0.95
CA ALA A 97 4.54 9.23 0.48
C ALA A 97 5.01 7.99 1.24
N ILE A 98 5.63 8.19 2.40
CA ILE A 98 5.93 7.11 3.33
C ILE A 98 4.60 6.64 3.94
N PHE A 99 4.40 5.32 4.00
CA PHE A 99 3.17 4.74 4.56
C PHE A 99 3.33 4.44 6.04
N ASP A 100 2.38 4.91 6.83
CA ASP A 100 2.24 4.53 8.23
C ASP A 100 1.70 3.10 8.37
N GLN A 101 1.68 2.61 9.62
CA GLN A 101 1.00 1.34 9.89
C GLN A 101 -0.51 1.51 9.75
N PRO A 102 -1.20 0.50 9.21
CA PRO A 102 -2.65 0.54 9.08
C PRO A 102 -3.32 0.42 10.46
N ASP A 103 -4.50 1.02 10.57
CA ASP A 103 -5.30 0.93 11.79
C ASP A 103 -5.87 -0.49 11.95
N PRO A 104 -6.28 -0.90 13.16
CA PRO A 104 -6.85 -2.23 13.38
C PRO A 104 -8.08 -2.54 12.53
N THR A 105 -8.84 -1.52 12.13
CA THR A 105 -10.05 -1.64 11.30
C THR A 105 -9.76 -1.70 9.80
N ASP A 106 -8.52 -1.44 9.39
CA ASP A 106 -8.17 -1.35 7.97
C ASP A 106 -8.22 -2.71 7.31
N ILE A 107 -8.76 -2.71 6.09
CA ILE A 107 -8.71 -3.87 5.21
C ILE A 107 -7.41 -3.77 4.43
N ILE A 108 -6.60 -4.83 4.48
CA ILE A 108 -5.31 -4.90 3.80
C ILE A 108 -5.38 -5.99 2.75
N MET A 109 -4.97 -5.65 1.52
CA MET A 109 -4.98 -6.55 0.37
C MET A 109 -3.56 -6.68 -0.17
N VAL A 110 -3.06 -7.90 -0.33
CA VAL A 110 -1.73 -8.20 -0.88
C VAL A 110 -1.86 -8.74 -2.30
N LEU A 111 -1.05 -8.22 -3.21
CA LEU A 111 -0.90 -8.71 -4.57
C LEU A 111 0.16 -9.81 -4.62
N TRP A 112 -0.27 -10.99 -5.04
CA TRP A 112 0.59 -12.12 -5.31
C TRP A 112 0.74 -12.35 -6.81
N LEU A 113 1.95 -12.68 -7.25
CA LEU A 113 2.28 -13.06 -8.62
C LEU A 113 3.09 -14.36 -8.57
N LYS A 114 2.47 -15.48 -8.95
CA LYS A 114 3.10 -16.81 -8.95
C LYS A 114 3.82 -17.14 -7.64
N GLY A 115 3.14 -16.96 -6.51
CA GLY A 115 3.69 -17.23 -5.18
C GLY A 115 4.59 -16.14 -4.62
N GLN A 116 4.84 -15.05 -5.34
CA GLN A 116 5.60 -13.91 -4.82
C GLN A 116 4.68 -12.73 -4.50
N ALA A 117 4.73 -12.22 -3.27
CA ALA A 117 4.06 -10.98 -2.89
C ALA A 117 4.83 -9.77 -3.45
N ILE A 118 4.16 -8.94 -4.25
CA ILE A 118 4.79 -7.86 -5.03
C ILE A 118 4.14 -6.49 -4.84
N GLY A 119 3.13 -6.39 -3.98
CA GLY A 119 2.38 -5.16 -3.78
C GLY A 119 1.26 -5.32 -2.78
N PHE A 120 0.64 -4.21 -2.41
CA PHE A 120 -0.50 -4.19 -1.51
C PHE A 120 -1.36 -2.95 -1.76
N TYR A 121 -2.55 -2.92 -1.16
CA TYR A 121 -3.25 -1.69 -0.85
C TYR A 121 -4.02 -1.81 0.46
N THR A 122 -4.38 -0.67 1.04
CA THR A 122 -5.21 -0.58 2.23
C THR A 122 -6.49 0.20 1.97
N ILE A 123 -7.58 -0.26 2.58
CA ILE A 123 -8.87 0.43 2.58
C ILE A 123 -9.21 0.79 4.01
N LYS A 124 -9.47 2.08 4.25
CA LYS A 124 -10.18 2.57 5.43
C LYS A 124 -11.67 2.34 5.20
N PRO A 125 -12.35 1.44 5.94
CA PRO A 125 -13.76 1.20 5.71
C PRO A 125 -14.61 2.43 6.03
N LYS A 126 -15.68 2.66 5.26
CA LYS A 126 -16.68 3.67 5.60
C LYS A 126 -17.19 3.46 7.03
N GLY A 127 -17.26 4.53 7.81
CA GLY A 127 -17.71 4.51 9.19
C GLY A 127 -16.64 4.08 10.19
N SER A 128 -15.38 3.89 9.78
CA SER A 128 -14.28 3.68 10.73
C SER A 128 -13.95 4.99 11.43
N LEU A 129 -13.75 4.93 12.74
CA LEU A 129 -13.39 6.06 13.60
C LEU A 129 -11.90 6.38 13.45
N VAL A 130 -11.58 7.66 13.30
CA VAL A 130 -10.23 8.19 13.50
C VAL A 130 -10.18 8.72 14.94
N GLU A 131 -9.43 8.06 15.82
CA GLU A 131 -9.45 8.35 17.26
C GLU A 131 -8.92 9.77 17.57
N GLU A 132 -7.96 10.26 16.80
CA GLU A 132 -7.33 11.56 17.00
C GLU A 132 -8.28 12.72 16.73
N THR A 133 -9.18 12.58 15.76
CA THR A 133 -10.12 13.62 15.34
C THR A 133 -11.56 13.35 15.80
N MET A 134 -11.84 12.13 16.27
CA MET A 134 -13.17 11.63 16.59
C MET A 134 -14.15 11.67 15.39
N GLU A 135 -13.62 11.70 14.17
CA GLU A 135 -14.39 11.68 12.93
C GLU A 135 -14.53 10.27 12.36
N HIS A 136 -15.51 10.07 11.48
CA HIS A 136 -15.72 8.79 10.81
C HIS A 136 -15.56 8.93 9.30
N TYR A 137 -14.90 7.96 8.66
CA TYR A 137 -14.76 7.95 7.19
C TYR A 137 -16.13 7.97 6.49
N ALA A 138 -16.36 8.96 5.64
CA ALA A 138 -17.63 9.13 4.93
C ALA A 138 -17.84 8.09 3.80
N MET A 139 -16.76 7.47 3.33
CA MET A 139 -16.72 6.48 2.26
C MET A 139 -15.56 5.49 2.42
N HIS A 140 -15.62 4.35 1.71
CA HIS A 140 -14.49 3.43 1.65
C HIS A 140 -13.33 4.12 0.95
N THR A 141 -12.18 4.21 1.62
CA THR A 141 -11.08 5.05 1.14
C THR A 141 -9.86 4.20 0.88
N LEU A 142 -9.34 4.23 -0.35
CA LEU A 142 -8.02 3.75 -0.68
C LEU A 142 -6.99 4.69 -0.05
N ASP A 143 -6.30 4.18 0.97
CA ASP A 143 -5.41 4.98 1.80
C ASP A 143 -3.96 4.84 1.37
N THR A 144 -3.50 3.61 1.20
CA THR A 144 -2.16 3.31 0.67
C THR A 144 -2.25 2.30 -0.46
N ALA A 145 -1.36 2.44 -1.46
CA ALA A 145 -1.28 1.51 -2.57
C ALA A 145 0.15 1.43 -3.10
N TYR A 146 0.62 0.21 -3.31
CA TYR A 146 1.99 -0.05 -3.69
C TYR A 146 2.08 -1.28 -4.61
N VAL A 147 2.89 -1.16 -5.65
CA VAL A 147 3.33 -2.26 -6.50
C VAL A 147 4.80 -2.03 -6.80
N TRP A 148 5.61 -3.07 -6.67
CA TRP A 148 7.04 -3.06 -7.02
C TRP A 148 7.29 -2.32 -8.33
N SER A 149 8.21 -1.36 -8.31
CA SER A 149 8.54 -0.48 -9.43
C SER A 149 8.79 -1.26 -10.73
N VAL A 150 9.54 -2.35 -10.66
CA VAL A 150 9.86 -3.24 -11.78
C VAL A 150 8.67 -4.03 -12.34
N LYS A 151 7.57 -4.12 -11.57
CA LYS A 151 6.31 -4.76 -11.96
C LYS A 151 5.23 -3.77 -12.37
N ARG A 152 5.47 -2.45 -12.25
CA ARG A 152 4.51 -1.41 -12.68
C ARG A 152 4.29 -1.46 -14.19
N ARG A 153 3.19 -0.83 -14.64
CA ARG A 153 2.73 -0.80 -16.06
C ARG A 153 2.31 -2.15 -16.65
N GLN A 154 2.10 -3.17 -15.83
CA GLN A 154 1.60 -4.49 -16.24
C GLN A 154 0.11 -4.70 -15.95
N GLY A 155 -0.63 -3.64 -15.60
CA GLY A 155 -2.08 -3.72 -15.34
C GLY A 155 -2.49 -3.92 -13.88
N TYR A 156 -1.56 -4.14 -12.95
CA TYR A 156 -1.90 -4.40 -11.54
C TYR A 156 -2.70 -3.26 -10.86
N GLY A 157 -2.38 -2.00 -11.15
CA GLY A 157 -3.18 -0.87 -10.64
C GLY A 157 -4.60 -0.82 -11.19
N MET A 158 -4.80 -1.23 -12.45
CA MET A 158 -6.16 -1.39 -13.00
C MET A 158 -6.89 -2.55 -12.32
N GLY A 159 -6.20 -3.68 -12.12
CA GLY A 159 -6.74 -4.83 -11.39
C GLY A 159 -7.10 -4.50 -9.95
N MET A 160 -6.35 -3.62 -9.29
CA MET A 160 -6.67 -3.09 -7.97
C MET A 160 -8.00 -2.33 -7.97
N LEU A 161 -8.18 -1.37 -8.89
CA LEU A 161 -9.44 -0.61 -8.99
C LEU A 161 -10.62 -1.52 -9.36
N GLN A 162 -10.41 -2.54 -10.20
CA GLN A 162 -11.41 -3.57 -10.48
C GLN A 162 -11.77 -4.36 -9.23
N ASN A 163 -10.80 -4.75 -8.41
CA ASN A 163 -11.05 -5.45 -7.16
C ASN A 163 -11.87 -4.59 -6.19
N ILE A 164 -11.46 -3.33 -5.95
CA ILE A 164 -12.16 -2.39 -5.08
C ILE A 164 -13.61 -2.19 -5.52
N THR A 165 -13.83 -1.92 -6.81
CA THR A 165 -15.18 -1.64 -7.33
C THR A 165 -16.08 -2.87 -7.40
N SER A 166 -15.50 -4.07 -7.51
CA SER A 166 -16.25 -5.33 -7.40
C SER A 166 -16.65 -5.63 -5.95
N SER A 167 -15.80 -5.29 -4.99
CA SER A 167 -16.09 -5.42 -3.55
C SER A 167 -17.12 -4.40 -3.06
N TYR A 168 -17.17 -3.21 -3.67
CA TYR A 168 -18.08 -2.12 -3.30
C TYR A 168 -18.87 -1.59 -4.51
N PRO A 169 -19.75 -2.41 -5.11
CA PRO A 169 -20.45 -2.04 -6.34
C PRO A 169 -21.34 -0.81 -6.15
N GLY A 170 -21.17 0.18 -7.04
CA GLY A 170 -21.94 1.43 -7.06
C GLY A 170 -21.68 2.39 -5.89
N LYS A 171 -20.73 2.07 -4.99
CA LYS A 171 -20.37 2.92 -3.85
C LYS A 171 -19.40 4.03 -4.24
N ASP A 172 -19.43 5.11 -3.47
CA ASP A 172 -18.39 6.13 -3.51
C ASP A 172 -17.09 5.59 -2.91
N ILE A 173 -15.98 5.85 -3.59
CA ILE A 173 -14.64 5.42 -3.23
C ILE A 173 -13.76 6.66 -3.07
N GLY A 174 -13.22 6.83 -1.86
CA GLY A 174 -12.25 7.86 -1.52
C GLY A 174 -10.84 7.44 -1.88
N PHE A 175 -9.99 8.42 -2.15
CA PHE A 175 -8.55 8.27 -2.35
C PHE A 175 -7.87 9.30 -1.45
N SER A 176 -7.14 8.82 -0.44
CA SER A 176 -6.39 9.69 0.47
C SER A 176 -5.34 10.48 -0.29
N LYS A 177 -5.08 11.72 0.14
CA LYS A 177 -3.95 12.51 -0.35
C LYS A 177 -2.63 12.11 0.34
N PRO A 178 -1.48 12.28 -0.34
CA PRO A 178 -1.35 12.66 -1.75
C PRO A 178 -1.66 11.50 -2.71
N ILE A 179 -2.30 11.79 -3.84
CA ILE A 179 -2.45 10.83 -4.94
C ILE A 179 -1.24 10.97 -5.87
N SER A 180 -0.42 9.92 -5.97
CA SER A 180 0.78 9.94 -6.81
C SER A 180 0.46 10.14 -8.30
N PHE A 181 1.40 10.72 -9.04
CA PHE A 181 1.25 10.92 -10.49
C PHE A 181 0.98 9.61 -11.24
N SER A 182 1.58 8.51 -10.78
CA SER A 182 1.33 7.18 -11.35
C SER A 182 -0.11 6.72 -11.10
N MET A 183 -0.66 6.96 -9.91
CA MET A 183 -2.05 6.62 -9.58
C MET A 183 -3.04 7.46 -10.39
N TRP A 184 -2.77 8.76 -10.58
CA TRP A 184 -3.59 9.62 -11.46
C TRP A 184 -3.72 9.07 -12.88
N LYS A 185 -2.65 8.49 -13.44
CA LYS A 185 -2.70 7.83 -14.76
C LYS A 185 -3.59 6.60 -14.75
N VAL A 186 -3.55 5.80 -13.68
CA VAL A 186 -4.39 4.62 -13.51
C VAL A 186 -5.86 5.04 -13.38
N LEU A 187 -6.17 6.00 -12.51
CA LEU A 187 -7.50 6.57 -12.31
C LEU A 187 -8.10 7.11 -13.61
N ARG A 188 -7.33 7.90 -14.36
CA ARG A 188 -7.74 8.43 -15.66
C ARG A 188 -8.09 7.32 -16.63
N LYS A 189 -7.21 6.33 -16.79
CA LYS A 189 -7.48 5.18 -17.68
C LYS A 189 -8.72 4.41 -17.21
N TYR A 190 -8.87 4.17 -15.91
CA TYR A 190 -10.00 3.44 -15.35
C TYR A 190 -11.34 4.14 -15.63
N LEU A 191 -11.42 5.45 -15.35
CA LEU A 191 -12.65 6.23 -15.51
C LEU A 191 -12.99 6.54 -16.98
N GLN A 192 -12.00 6.49 -17.88
CA GLN A 192 -12.26 6.51 -19.32
C GLN A 192 -13.03 5.26 -19.76
N HIS A 193 -12.66 4.08 -19.27
CA HIS A 193 -13.28 2.81 -19.65
C HIS A 193 -14.56 2.49 -18.86
N ASN A 194 -14.73 3.06 -17.66
CA ASN A 194 -15.86 2.76 -16.77
C ASN A 194 -16.63 4.04 -16.41
N ALA A 195 -17.57 4.43 -17.28
CA ALA A 195 -18.29 5.69 -17.14
C ALA A 195 -19.14 5.78 -15.86
N ASP A 196 -19.65 4.65 -15.37
CA ASP A 196 -20.49 4.57 -14.18
C ASP A 196 -19.76 4.96 -12.88
N TYR A 197 -18.42 4.97 -12.89
CA TYR A 197 -17.61 5.37 -11.73
C TYR A 197 -17.11 6.82 -11.82
N ARG A 198 -17.41 7.56 -12.90
CA ARG A 198 -16.97 8.95 -13.07
C ARG A 198 -17.51 9.90 -12.00
N ASN A 199 -18.66 9.58 -11.42
CA ASN A 199 -19.27 10.31 -10.30
C ASN A 199 -19.11 9.60 -8.94
N LYS A 200 -18.18 8.63 -8.84
CA LYS A 200 -18.00 7.78 -7.65
C LYS A 200 -16.60 7.82 -7.05
N PHE A 201 -15.61 8.34 -7.77
CA PHE A 201 -14.23 8.38 -7.30
C PHE A 201 -13.88 9.78 -6.82
N TRP A 202 -13.46 9.87 -5.56
CA TRP A 202 -13.25 11.12 -4.84
C TRP A 202 -11.82 11.18 -4.31
N GLU A 203 -11.11 12.26 -4.59
CA GLU A 203 -9.92 12.62 -3.83
C GLU A 203 -10.40 13.23 -2.52
N ILE A 204 -9.89 12.77 -1.39
CA ILE A 204 -10.36 13.23 -0.07
C ILE A 204 -9.22 13.76 0.81
N GLU A 205 -9.59 14.66 1.71
CA GLU A 205 -8.79 15.11 2.85
C GLU A 205 -9.43 14.59 4.15
N GLY A 206 -8.60 14.18 5.10
CA GLY A 206 -9.07 13.58 6.36
C GLY A 206 -10.02 12.40 6.11
N THR A 207 -11.20 12.45 6.73
CA THR A 207 -12.23 11.41 6.64
C THR A 207 -13.17 11.54 5.43
N GLY A 208 -12.96 12.54 4.56
CA GLY A 208 -13.79 12.77 3.38
C GLY A 208 -15.18 13.32 3.69
N GLY A 209 -15.33 14.05 4.80
CA GLY A 209 -16.55 14.78 5.14
C GLY A 209 -16.93 15.85 4.11
N GLU A 210 -18.09 16.48 4.31
CA GLU A 210 -18.56 17.55 3.42
C GLU A 210 -17.52 18.68 3.31
N GLY A 211 -17.25 19.13 2.09
CA GLY A 211 -16.20 20.13 1.80
C GLY A 211 -14.78 19.56 1.65
N ASN A 212 -14.51 18.35 2.14
CA ASN A 212 -13.18 17.71 2.13
C ASN A 212 -13.04 16.65 1.03
N GLN A 213 -13.81 16.76 -0.05
CA GLN A 213 -13.83 15.80 -1.15
C GLN A 213 -13.92 16.50 -2.50
N LYS A 214 -13.18 15.99 -3.49
CA LYS A 214 -13.15 16.50 -4.87
C LYS A 214 -13.34 15.34 -5.84
N LEU A 215 -14.26 15.51 -6.78
CA LEU A 215 -14.52 14.47 -7.78
C LEU A 215 -13.30 14.32 -8.71
N ILE A 216 -12.71 13.13 -8.72
CA ILE A 216 -11.48 12.83 -9.49
C ILE A 216 -11.70 13.03 -10.99
N TRP A 217 -12.86 12.61 -11.51
CA TRP A 217 -13.18 12.80 -12.93
C TRP A 217 -13.25 14.28 -13.31
N TYR A 218 -13.81 15.13 -12.44
CA TYR A 218 -13.88 16.56 -12.68
C TYR A 218 -12.47 17.17 -12.71
N ALA A 219 -11.61 16.82 -11.75
CA ALA A 219 -10.21 17.26 -11.73
C ALA A 219 -9.45 16.85 -13.00
N ILE A 220 -9.64 15.62 -13.46
CA ILE A 220 -9.08 15.10 -14.73
C ILE A 220 -9.49 15.97 -15.92
N ARG A 221 -10.76 16.35 -16.01
CA ARG A 221 -11.30 17.14 -17.12
C ARG A 221 -10.84 18.60 -17.10
N LEU A 222 -10.62 19.18 -15.92
CA LEU A 222 -10.03 20.50 -15.79
C LEU A 222 -8.59 20.53 -16.33
N GLN A 223 -7.77 19.55 -15.95
CA GLN A 223 -6.39 19.41 -16.45
C GLN A 223 -6.33 19.26 -17.97
N ASP A 224 -7.30 18.59 -18.58
CA ASP A 224 -7.35 18.42 -20.04
C ASP A 224 -7.62 19.77 -20.74
N LYS A 225 -8.58 20.56 -20.22
CA LYS A 225 -8.89 21.89 -20.76
C LYS A 225 -7.73 22.87 -20.64
N GLU A 226 -7.00 22.83 -19.53
CA GLU A 226 -5.82 23.68 -19.32
C GLU A 226 -4.69 23.35 -20.32
N LYS A 227 -4.53 22.07 -20.68
CA LYS A 227 -3.56 21.66 -21.71
C LYS A 227 -3.99 22.10 -23.10
N GLU A 228 -5.26 21.92 -23.44
CA GLU A 228 -5.84 22.36 -24.73
C GLU A 228 -5.75 23.88 -24.92
N SER A 229 -5.80 24.66 -23.83
CA SER A 229 -5.70 26.13 -23.88
C SER A 229 -4.27 26.66 -23.99
N ASN A 230 -3.27 25.82 -23.72
CA ASN A 230 -1.84 26.14 -23.75
C ASN A 230 -1.10 25.53 -24.96
N THR A 231 -1.84 24.91 -25.89
CA THR A 231 -1.31 24.30 -27.12
C THR A 231 -1.84 25.09 -28.32
#